data_AF-A0A2A9FR28-F1
#
_entry.id   AF-A0A2A9FR28-F1
#
_cell.length_a   1.000
_cell.length_b   1.000
_cell.length_c   1.000
_cell.angle_alpha   90.00
_cell.angle_beta   90.00
_cell.angle_gamma   90.00
#
_symmetry.space_group_name_H-M   'P 1'
#
loop_
_entity.id
_entity.type
_entity.pdbx_description
1 polymer ?
#
loop_
_entity_poly.entity_id
_entity_poly.type
_entity_poly.pdbx_seq_one_letter_code
_entity_poly.pdbx_strand_id
1 'polypeptide(L)'
;MSTSLYNIRYLIGALVLAITAGCATSPASHNTLKAPQNQYQAQIVDPQPDTLNTLTVEQLARRLTNADVVVVGEYHGHHASHLLQAQLQLALFQQQPQQILSMEQFETNQQDALNQYLAGSSGESEMIEDTGAWDNYRASYRPLVEFALSHQLPVIAANAPGDIVRCVGREGPHIIDDLSQAQRQTIAQQPFMDTPAYRQRFDDAIGASHGGDGDNDDDAMKQRLDNSYKAQLLRDNTMAERILQARRDYPGRQILHVNGNFHSEQHQGTVALLHKRAPELNVAVISPVFWPENEAMPELSEHRSKGDFLYFLQPLPDAYKNDDRRNRAMRERFSQAEQQSCN
;
A
#
# COMPACT_ATOMS: atom_id res chain seq x y z
N MET A 1 -0.11 102.34 -32.11
CA MET A 1 -0.77 101.28 -32.88
C MET A 1 -0.61 99.98 -32.09
N SER A 2 -1.75 99.44 -31.61
CA SER A 2 -2.05 98.14 -30.95
C SER A 2 -0.96 97.35 -30.22
N THR A 3 -0.98 97.22 -28.88
CA THR A 3 -1.68 96.17 -28.05
C THR A 3 -1.20 94.75 -28.38
N SER A 4 -0.92 93.79 -27.48
CA SER A 4 -1.14 93.61 -26.04
C SER A 4 -0.56 92.24 -25.65
N LEU A 5 0.08 92.18 -24.49
CA LEU A 5 0.10 91.13 -23.45
C LEU A 5 0.10 89.59 -23.74
N TYR A 6 0.84 88.94 -22.84
CA TYR A 6 0.65 87.65 -22.16
C TYR A 6 1.52 86.43 -22.51
N ASN A 7 2.31 86.07 -21.49
CA ASN A 7 3.06 84.84 -21.27
C ASN A 7 2.19 83.58 -21.35
N ILE A 8 2.73 82.50 -21.92
CA ILE A 8 2.30 81.13 -21.58
C ILE A 8 3.53 80.25 -21.31
N ARG A 9 3.62 79.78 -20.07
CA ARG A 9 4.50 78.71 -19.59
C ARG A 9 3.90 77.37 -19.99
N TYR A 10 4.70 76.44 -20.52
CA TYR A 10 4.34 75.02 -20.53
C TYR A 10 5.40 74.20 -19.77
N LEU A 11 4.94 73.57 -18.70
CA LEU A 11 5.65 72.58 -17.90
C LEU A 11 5.86 71.29 -18.69
N ILE A 12 7.07 70.73 -18.59
CA ILE A 12 7.37 69.35 -18.99
C ILE A 12 6.92 68.44 -17.83
N GLY A 13 5.81 67.72 -18.01
CA GLY A 13 5.36 66.68 -17.09
C GLY A 13 5.92 65.32 -17.52
N ALA A 14 6.86 64.78 -16.76
CA ALA A 14 7.32 63.40 -16.90
C ALA A 14 6.29 62.46 -16.25
N LEU A 15 5.66 61.60 -17.06
CA LEU A 15 4.73 60.57 -16.59
C LEU A 15 5.54 59.30 -16.29
N VAL A 16 5.82 59.05 -15.01
CA VAL A 16 6.38 57.78 -14.54
C VAL A 16 5.23 56.81 -14.29
N LEU A 17 5.02 55.85 -15.20
CA LEU A 17 4.15 54.70 -14.93
C LEU A 17 4.91 53.71 -14.04
N ALA A 18 4.57 53.65 -12.76
CA ALA A 18 4.98 52.57 -11.87
C ALA A 18 4.12 51.32 -12.18
N ILE A 19 4.71 50.34 -12.86
CA ILE A 19 4.10 49.01 -13.03
C ILE A 19 4.34 48.24 -11.73
N THR A 20 3.37 48.28 -10.82
CA THR A 20 3.36 47.37 -9.67
C THR A 20 2.90 46.00 -10.16
N ALA A 21 3.87 45.13 -10.46
CA ALA A 21 3.62 43.70 -10.62
C ALA A 21 3.28 43.11 -9.24
N GLY A 22 2.00 43.16 -8.88
CA GLY A 22 1.49 42.41 -7.73
C GLY A 22 1.54 40.93 -8.08
N CYS A 23 2.43 40.17 -7.45
CA CYS A 23 2.36 38.72 -7.43
C CYS A 23 1.05 38.33 -6.73
N ALA A 24 -0.02 38.12 -7.50
CA ALA A 24 -1.22 37.48 -7.02
C ALA A 24 -0.90 36.00 -6.80
N THR A 25 -0.50 35.63 -5.59
CA THR A 25 -0.55 34.23 -5.16
C THR A 25 -2.02 33.83 -5.16
N SER A 26 -2.44 32.97 -6.11
CA SER A 26 -3.76 32.35 -6.05
C SER A 26 -3.93 31.75 -4.65
N PRO A 27 -5.04 32.03 -3.94
CA PRO A 27 -5.29 31.37 -2.67
C PRO A 27 -5.26 29.86 -2.94
N ALA A 28 -4.51 29.13 -2.13
CA ALA A 28 -4.53 27.67 -2.18
C ALA A 28 -6.00 27.26 -2.04
N SER A 29 -6.56 26.64 -3.08
CA SER A 29 -7.88 26.03 -3.01
C SER A 29 -7.78 24.92 -1.97
N HIS A 30 -8.17 25.21 -0.74
CA HIS A 30 -8.33 24.21 0.29
C HIS A 30 -9.50 23.31 -0.13
N ASN A 31 -9.19 22.19 -0.77
CA ASN A 31 -10.19 21.17 -1.04
C ASN A 31 -10.59 20.57 0.31
N THR A 32 -11.81 20.87 0.73
CA THR A 32 -12.44 20.24 1.89
C THR A 32 -12.69 18.76 1.61
N LEU A 33 -12.39 17.92 2.61
CA LEU A 33 -12.69 16.48 2.60
C LEU A 33 -14.19 16.26 2.37
N LYS A 34 -14.49 15.37 1.42
CA LYS A 34 -15.85 14.96 1.06
C LYS A 34 -15.86 13.46 0.83
N ALA A 35 -17.00 12.82 1.06
CA ALA A 35 -17.16 11.40 0.79
C ALA A 35 -16.79 11.05 -0.67
N PRO A 36 -16.07 9.93 -0.91
CA PRO A 36 -15.92 9.39 -2.26
C PRO A 36 -17.27 9.15 -2.92
N GLN A 37 -17.42 9.57 -4.18
CA GLN A 37 -18.68 9.50 -4.93
C GLN A 37 -18.82 8.20 -5.74
N ASN A 38 -17.74 7.42 -5.87
CA ASN A 38 -17.72 6.13 -6.54
C ASN A 38 -16.51 5.29 -6.09
N GLN A 39 -16.50 4.03 -6.52
CA GLN A 39 -15.49 3.02 -6.18
C GLN A 39 -14.09 3.26 -6.79
N TYR A 40 -13.92 4.29 -7.64
CA TYR A 40 -12.62 4.71 -8.19
C TYR A 40 -12.07 5.97 -7.52
N GLN A 41 -12.83 6.63 -6.65
CA GLN A 41 -12.37 7.84 -5.97
C GLN A 41 -11.74 7.51 -4.63
N ALA A 42 -10.52 8.02 -4.40
CA ALA A 42 -9.84 8.02 -3.12
C ALA A 42 -9.68 9.47 -2.62
N GLN A 43 -9.89 9.71 -1.33
CA GLN A 43 -9.71 11.02 -0.70
C GLN A 43 -8.51 10.97 0.24
N ILE A 44 -7.39 11.50 -0.23
CA ILE A 44 -6.12 11.45 0.50
C ILE A 44 -6.08 12.57 1.53
N VAL A 45 -5.65 12.26 2.75
CA VAL A 45 -5.47 13.24 3.82
C VAL A 45 -4.16 13.02 4.56
N ASP A 46 -3.63 14.11 5.10
CA ASP A 46 -2.63 14.08 6.17
C ASP A 46 -3.37 14.08 7.52
N PRO A 47 -3.20 13.07 8.38
CA PRO A 47 -3.88 12.98 9.67
C PRO A 47 -3.31 13.93 10.75
N GLN A 48 -2.21 14.66 10.50
CA GLN A 48 -1.45 15.40 11.52
C GLN A 48 -1.58 16.93 11.53
N PRO A 49 -2.52 17.53 10.79
CA PRO A 49 -3.37 18.53 11.41
C PRO A 49 -4.84 18.07 11.38
N ASP A 50 -5.64 18.49 12.38
CA ASP A 50 -7.12 18.37 12.36
C ASP A 50 -7.81 19.14 11.22
N THR A 51 -7.03 19.59 10.24
CA THR A 51 -7.55 20.18 9.02
C THR A 51 -8.06 19.08 8.11
N LEU A 52 -9.33 19.20 7.73
CA LEU A 52 -10.01 18.36 6.75
C LEU A 52 -9.56 18.68 5.30
N ASN A 53 -8.28 18.99 5.10
CA ASN A 53 -7.71 19.30 3.80
C ASN A 53 -7.32 18.02 3.09
N THR A 54 -7.79 17.86 1.86
CA THR A 54 -7.35 16.75 1.02
C THR A 54 -6.05 17.06 0.31
N LEU A 55 -5.29 16.01 0.04
CA LEU A 55 -4.10 16.04 -0.80
C LEU A 55 -4.44 15.51 -2.19
N THR A 56 -3.86 16.13 -3.20
CA THR A 56 -3.68 15.51 -4.51
C THR A 56 -2.58 14.45 -4.44
N VAL A 57 -2.56 13.51 -5.40
CA VAL A 57 -1.52 12.49 -5.50
C VAL A 57 -0.14 13.14 -5.66
N GLU A 58 -0.03 14.24 -6.40
CA GLU A 58 1.22 14.98 -6.60
C GLU A 58 1.68 15.69 -5.33
N GLN A 59 0.75 16.20 -4.50
CA GLN A 59 1.09 16.75 -3.18
C GLN A 59 1.58 15.66 -2.24
N LEU A 60 0.93 14.49 -2.25
CA LEU A 60 1.37 13.33 -1.47
C LEU A 60 2.79 12.91 -1.90
N ALA A 61 3.03 12.72 -3.20
CA ALA A 61 4.34 12.33 -3.72
C ALA A 61 5.47 13.29 -3.34
N ARG A 62 5.22 14.62 -3.35
CA ARG A 62 6.18 15.62 -2.89
C ARG A 62 6.52 15.50 -1.40
N ARG A 63 5.57 15.08 -0.57
CA ARG A 63 5.81 14.86 0.88
C ARG A 63 6.59 13.58 1.13
N LEU A 64 6.56 12.63 0.20
CA LEU A 64 7.19 11.33 0.30
C LEU A 64 8.58 11.28 -0.35
N THR A 65 9.10 12.38 -0.91
CA THR A 65 10.38 12.40 -1.65
C THR A 65 11.58 11.89 -0.84
N ASN A 66 11.57 12.06 0.48
CA ASN A 66 12.66 11.64 1.35
C ASN A 66 12.46 10.25 1.98
N ALA A 67 11.34 9.56 1.69
CA ALA A 67 11.13 8.20 2.18
C ALA A 67 12.00 7.21 1.40
N ASP A 68 12.68 6.31 2.12
CA ASP A 68 13.38 5.17 1.52
C ASP A 68 12.37 4.15 0.97
N VAL A 69 11.30 3.92 1.74
CA VAL A 69 10.24 2.95 1.42
C VAL A 69 8.89 3.62 1.63
N VAL A 70 8.08 3.67 0.58
CA VAL A 70 6.67 4.07 0.62
C VAL A 70 5.84 2.81 0.59
N VAL A 71 5.14 2.51 1.69
CA VAL A 71 4.26 1.35 1.82
C VAL A 71 2.81 1.80 1.65
N VAL A 72 2.13 1.24 0.66
CA VAL A 72 0.71 1.50 0.40
C VAL A 72 -0.08 0.26 0.77
N GLY A 73 -0.75 0.33 1.92
CA GLY A 73 -1.75 -0.66 2.31
C GLY A 73 -2.93 -0.62 1.33
N GLU A 74 -3.62 -1.74 1.14
CA GLU A 74 -4.78 -1.83 0.26
C GLU A 74 -5.88 -2.75 0.79
N TYR A 75 -7.09 -2.54 0.29
CA TYR A 75 -8.09 -3.60 0.21
C TYR A 75 -7.99 -4.22 -1.19
N HIS A 76 -7.54 -5.48 -1.28
CA HIS A 76 -7.11 -6.15 -2.52
C HIS A 76 -8.13 -6.19 -3.67
N GLY A 77 -9.41 -5.92 -3.42
CA GLY A 77 -10.46 -5.89 -4.44
C GLY A 77 -10.99 -4.50 -4.75
N HIS A 78 -10.43 -3.45 -4.15
CA HIS A 78 -11.00 -2.11 -4.21
C HIS A 78 -10.36 -1.28 -5.32
N HIS A 79 -11.16 -0.88 -6.33
CA HIS A 79 -10.67 -0.22 -7.53
C HIS A 79 -9.93 1.10 -7.26
N ALA A 80 -10.40 1.94 -6.34
CA ALA A 80 -9.72 3.19 -6.01
C ALA A 80 -8.36 2.99 -5.34
N SER A 81 -8.14 1.87 -4.62
CA SER A 81 -6.82 1.56 -4.05
C SER A 81 -5.82 1.32 -5.17
N HIS A 82 -6.20 0.49 -6.14
CA HIS A 82 -5.37 0.19 -7.30
C HIS A 82 -5.15 1.42 -8.21
N LEU A 83 -6.18 2.24 -8.41
CA LEU A 83 -6.02 3.50 -9.15
C LEU A 83 -5.07 4.46 -8.43
N LEU A 84 -5.22 4.61 -7.11
CA LEU A 84 -4.32 5.44 -6.31
C LEU A 84 -2.88 4.95 -6.40
N GLN A 85 -2.64 3.64 -6.26
CA GLN A 85 -1.29 3.07 -6.38
C GLN A 85 -0.66 3.39 -7.74
N ALA A 86 -1.41 3.22 -8.84
CA ALA A 86 -0.90 3.51 -10.18
C ALA A 86 -0.58 4.99 -10.38
N GLN A 87 -1.45 5.89 -9.90
CA GLN A 87 -1.20 7.33 -9.95
C GLN A 87 -0.02 7.73 -9.06
N LEU A 88 0.10 7.14 -7.87
CA LEU A 88 1.16 7.44 -6.93
C LEU A 88 2.52 6.96 -7.44
N GLN A 89 2.60 5.79 -8.07
CA GLN A 89 3.84 5.31 -8.69
C GLN A 89 4.36 6.32 -9.72
N LEU A 90 3.49 6.77 -10.63
CA LEU A 90 3.84 7.81 -11.61
C LEU A 90 4.27 9.12 -10.94
N ALA A 91 3.51 9.60 -9.94
CA ALA A 91 3.80 10.86 -9.27
C ALA A 91 5.11 10.82 -8.47
N LEU A 92 5.40 9.71 -7.80
CA LEU A 92 6.69 9.47 -7.15
C LEU A 92 7.80 9.41 -8.21
N PHE A 93 7.56 8.82 -9.37
CA PHE A 93 8.59 8.65 -10.42
C PHE A 93 9.01 10.00 -10.98
N GLN A 94 8.06 10.93 -11.07
CA GLN A 94 8.34 12.32 -11.43
C GLN A 94 9.17 13.08 -10.37
N GLN A 95 9.16 12.66 -9.10
CA GLN A 95 10.02 13.23 -8.06
C GLN A 95 11.40 12.56 -8.03
N GLN A 96 11.42 11.24 -8.11
CA GLN A 96 12.62 10.40 -8.10
C GLN A 96 12.47 9.27 -9.11
N PRO A 97 13.04 9.38 -10.32
CA PRO A 97 12.95 8.35 -11.36
C PRO A 97 13.60 7.01 -10.98
N GLN A 98 14.49 7.02 -9.99
CA GLN A 98 15.13 5.81 -9.48
C GLN A 98 14.22 5.08 -8.50
N GLN A 99 13.37 4.20 -9.02
CA GLN A 99 12.40 3.44 -8.23
C GLN A 99 12.58 1.93 -8.30
N ILE A 100 11.94 1.26 -7.36
CA ILE A 100 11.71 -0.19 -7.32
C ILE A 100 10.24 -0.39 -6.93
N LEU A 101 9.54 -1.25 -7.66
CA LEU A 101 8.22 -1.73 -7.25
C LEU A 101 8.39 -3.04 -6.47
N SER A 102 7.79 -3.14 -5.28
CA SER A 102 7.77 -4.37 -4.48
C SER A 102 6.33 -4.77 -4.21
N MET A 103 5.99 -6.04 -4.44
CA MET A 103 4.59 -6.46 -4.48
C MET A 103 4.37 -7.71 -3.62
N GLU A 104 3.38 -7.64 -2.72
CA GLU A 104 2.86 -8.82 -2.01
C GLU A 104 2.22 -9.84 -2.97
N GLN A 105 1.72 -9.37 -4.11
CA GLN A 105 0.94 -10.17 -5.06
C GLN A 105 1.78 -11.24 -5.77
N PHE A 106 3.11 -11.10 -5.75
CA PHE A 106 4.06 -12.07 -6.30
C PHE A 106 4.88 -12.71 -5.18
N GLU A 107 5.05 -14.02 -5.28
CA GLU A 107 5.81 -14.84 -4.33
C GLU A 107 7.27 -14.92 -4.75
N THR A 108 8.20 -15.03 -3.79
CA THR A 108 9.64 -15.00 -4.05
C THR A 108 10.13 -16.05 -5.05
N ASN A 109 9.52 -17.24 -5.07
CA ASN A 109 9.81 -18.30 -6.04
C ASN A 109 9.35 -17.97 -7.48
N GLN A 110 8.55 -16.93 -7.67
CA GLN A 110 8.04 -16.46 -8.96
C GLN A 110 8.93 -15.37 -9.58
N GLN A 111 9.99 -14.94 -8.88
CA GLN A 111 10.84 -13.82 -9.30
C GLN A 111 11.47 -14.04 -10.69
N ASP A 112 11.84 -15.27 -11.04
CA ASP A 112 12.46 -15.57 -12.34
C ASP A 112 11.48 -15.40 -13.50
N ALA A 113 10.24 -15.91 -13.38
CA ALA A 113 9.20 -15.73 -14.38
C ALA A 113 8.82 -14.24 -14.54
N LEU A 114 8.74 -13.52 -13.42
CA LEU A 114 8.51 -12.07 -13.43
C LEU A 114 9.67 -11.33 -14.12
N ASN A 115 10.92 -11.70 -13.87
CA ASN A 115 12.09 -11.10 -14.52
C ASN A 115 12.12 -11.38 -16.02
N GLN A 116 11.73 -12.58 -16.46
CA GLN A 116 11.62 -12.92 -17.89
C GLN A 116 10.59 -12.03 -18.60
N TYR A 117 9.48 -11.73 -17.93
CA TYR A 117 8.46 -10.82 -18.46
C TYR A 117 9.00 -9.39 -18.59
N LEU A 118 9.61 -8.88 -17.53
CA LEU A 118 10.19 -7.53 -17.51
C LEU A 118 11.34 -7.35 -18.51
N ALA A 119 12.06 -8.43 -18.83
CA ALA A 119 13.10 -8.44 -19.85
C ALA A 119 12.55 -8.57 -21.29
N GLY A 120 11.24 -8.79 -21.46
CA GLY A 120 10.60 -9.02 -22.75
C GLY A 120 10.89 -10.40 -23.36
N SER A 121 11.36 -11.36 -22.56
CA SER A 121 11.61 -12.75 -22.99
C SER A 121 10.39 -13.67 -22.83
N SER A 122 9.35 -13.21 -22.13
CA SER A 122 8.03 -13.86 -22.06
C SER A 122 6.90 -12.83 -22.23
N GLY A 123 5.72 -13.28 -22.67
CA GLY A 123 4.51 -12.48 -22.77
C GLY A 123 3.71 -12.42 -21.47
N GLU A 124 2.73 -11.51 -21.38
CA GLU A 124 1.96 -11.31 -20.15
C GLU A 124 1.18 -12.57 -19.74
N SER A 125 0.58 -13.27 -20.71
CA SER A 125 -0.14 -14.51 -20.41
C SER A 125 0.78 -15.61 -19.89
N GLU A 126 1.98 -15.74 -20.45
CA GLU A 126 3.00 -16.70 -19.97
C GLU A 126 3.41 -16.34 -18.54
N MET A 127 3.69 -15.07 -18.26
CA MET A 127 3.99 -14.61 -16.90
C MET A 127 2.86 -14.93 -15.91
N ILE A 128 1.60 -14.68 -16.29
CA ILE A 128 0.45 -14.98 -15.43
C ILE A 128 0.35 -16.48 -15.13
N GLU A 129 0.59 -17.33 -16.13
CA GLU A 129 0.59 -18.79 -15.98
C GLU A 129 1.76 -19.27 -15.11
N ASP A 130 2.97 -18.81 -15.39
CA ASP A 130 4.20 -19.23 -14.71
C ASP A 130 4.30 -18.72 -13.26
N THR A 131 3.68 -17.57 -12.97
CA THR A 131 3.63 -17.01 -11.62
C THR A 131 2.37 -17.44 -10.86
N GLY A 132 1.34 -17.97 -11.53
CA GLY A 132 0.03 -18.16 -10.92
C GLY A 132 -0.55 -16.84 -10.39
N ALA A 133 -0.37 -15.74 -11.14
CA ALA A 133 -0.79 -14.40 -10.75
C ALA A 133 -2.27 -14.38 -10.34
N TRP A 134 -2.62 -13.52 -9.38
CA TRP A 134 -3.98 -13.46 -8.84
C TRP A 134 -5.02 -13.20 -9.93
N ASP A 135 -6.22 -13.76 -9.78
CA ASP A 135 -7.30 -13.65 -10.77
C ASP A 135 -7.60 -12.20 -11.18
N ASN A 136 -7.45 -11.26 -10.26
CA ASN A 136 -7.69 -9.84 -10.49
C ASN A 136 -6.47 -9.06 -11.04
N TYR A 137 -5.34 -9.73 -11.33
CA TYR A 137 -4.09 -9.10 -11.76
C TYR A 137 -4.27 -8.11 -12.91
N ARG A 138 -4.94 -8.54 -13.99
CA ARG A 138 -5.13 -7.72 -15.19
C ARG A 138 -5.86 -6.41 -14.92
N ALA A 139 -6.80 -6.42 -13.97
CA ALA A 139 -7.60 -5.26 -13.62
C ALA A 139 -6.95 -4.39 -12.54
N SER A 140 -6.13 -4.98 -11.67
CA SER A 140 -5.71 -4.37 -10.41
C SER A 140 -4.23 -4.01 -10.40
N TYR A 141 -3.37 -4.86 -10.94
CA TYR A 141 -1.92 -4.79 -10.75
C TYR A 141 -1.13 -4.63 -12.06
N ARG A 142 -1.69 -5.01 -13.21
CA ARG A 142 -1.09 -4.76 -14.53
C ARG A 142 -0.60 -3.32 -14.69
N PRO A 143 -1.36 -2.26 -14.34
CA PRO A 143 -0.88 -0.89 -14.52
C PRO A 143 0.45 -0.62 -13.80
N LEU A 144 0.69 -1.24 -12.63
CA LEU A 144 1.92 -1.06 -11.86
C LEU A 144 3.11 -1.77 -12.53
N VAL A 145 2.89 -3.01 -12.98
CA VAL A 145 3.92 -3.84 -13.62
C VAL A 145 4.27 -3.28 -15.01
N GLU A 146 3.28 -2.88 -15.81
CA GLU A 146 3.52 -2.29 -17.13
C GLU A 146 4.21 -0.92 -17.04
N PHE A 147 3.89 -0.12 -16.01
CA PHE A 147 4.62 1.11 -15.74
C PHE A 147 6.08 0.81 -15.43
N ALA A 148 6.35 -0.18 -14.57
CA ALA A 148 7.70 -0.60 -14.24
C ALA A 148 8.45 -1.12 -15.47
N LEU A 149 7.82 -1.98 -16.28
CA LEU A 149 8.38 -2.53 -17.52
C LEU A 149 8.75 -1.42 -18.52
N SER A 150 7.83 -0.50 -18.80
CA SER A 150 8.06 0.61 -19.76
C SER A 150 9.17 1.59 -19.33
N HIS A 151 9.46 1.68 -18.03
CA HIS A 151 10.52 2.52 -17.47
C HIS A 151 11.75 1.73 -16.99
N GLN A 152 11.81 0.42 -17.28
CA GLN A 152 12.93 -0.46 -16.90
C GLN A 152 13.20 -0.44 -15.38
N LEU A 153 12.14 -0.38 -14.58
CA LEU A 153 12.18 -0.41 -13.12
C LEU A 153 12.15 -1.87 -12.64
N PRO A 154 12.94 -2.23 -11.61
CA PRO A 154 12.86 -3.55 -11.00
C PRO A 154 11.48 -3.76 -10.35
N VAL A 155 10.93 -4.96 -10.52
CA VAL A 155 9.77 -5.43 -9.76
C VAL A 155 10.20 -6.61 -8.89
N ILE A 156 9.94 -6.50 -7.59
CA ILE A 156 10.35 -7.46 -6.57
C ILE A 156 9.14 -8.24 -6.11
N ALA A 157 9.17 -9.55 -6.34
CA ALA A 157 8.27 -10.50 -5.71
C ALA A 157 8.63 -10.61 -4.22
N ALA A 158 7.72 -10.14 -3.37
CA ALA A 158 8.01 -9.89 -1.96
C ALA A 158 7.48 -10.99 -1.03
N ASN A 159 6.43 -11.70 -1.43
CA ASN A 159 5.70 -12.55 -0.50
C ASN A 159 6.31 -13.94 -0.36
N ALA A 160 6.09 -14.57 0.79
CA ALA A 160 6.47 -15.96 0.99
C ALA A 160 5.62 -16.87 0.08
N PRO A 161 6.18 -17.99 -0.44
CA PRO A 161 5.44 -18.96 -1.23
C PRO A 161 4.18 -19.45 -0.50
N GLY A 162 3.05 -19.41 -1.20
CA GLY A 162 1.74 -19.62 -0.61
C GLY A 162 1.54 -21.04 -0.09
N ASP A 163 2.21 -22.02 -0.70
CA ASP A 163 2.26 -23.41 -0.24
C ASP A 163 2.94 -23.55 1.13
N ILE A 164 4.09 -22.92 1.32
CA ILE A 164 4.82 -22.91 2.60
C ILE A 164 3.98 -22.20 3.67
N VAL A 165 3.39 -21.04 3.34
CA VAL A 165 2.54 -20.29 4.27
C VAL A 165 1.32 -21.12 4.68
N ARG A 166 0.65 -21.77 3.72
CA ARG A 166 -0.47 -22.68 3.99
C ARG A 166 -0.06 -23.81 4.93
N CYS A 167 1.12 -24.39 4.72
CA CYS A 167 1.62 -25.48 5.55
C CYS A 167 1.96 -25.03 6.96
N VAL A 168 2.59 -23.87 7.14
CA VAL A 168 2.79 -23.28 8.46
C VAL A 168 1.46 -23.01 9.16
N GLY A 169 0.45 -22.51 8.44
CA GLY A 169 -0.88 -22.27 9.01
C GLY A 169 -1.62 -23.54 9.41
N ARG A 170 -1.39 -24.65 8.71
CA ARG A 170 -2.08 -25.93 8.97
C ARG A 170 -1.37 -26.78 10.02
N GLU A 171 -0.08 -27.01 9.82
CA GLU A 171 0.71 -27.98 10.58
C GLU A 171 1.60 -27.31 11.62
N GLY A 172 1.93 -26.03 11.42
CA GLY A 172 2.68 -25.22 12.37
C GLY A 172 4.08 -24.87 11.90
N PRO A 173 4.83 -24.10 12.70
CA PRO A 173 6.11 -23.54 12.28
C PRO A 173 7.19 -24.58 12.02
N HIS A 174 7.07 -25.80 12.55
CA HIS A 174 8.08 -26.86 12.40
C HIS A 174 8.30 -27.30 10.96
N ILE A 175 7.32 -27.09 10.07
CA ILE A 175 7.44 -27.42 8.63
C ILE A 175 8.65 -26.76 7.98
N ILE A 176 9.11 -25.60 8.50
CA ILE A 176 10.25 -24.90 7.91
C ILE A 176 11.57 -25.68 8.03
N ASP A 177 11.65 -26.65 8.95
CA ASP A 177 12.85 -27.45 9.21
C ASP A 177 13.01 -28.58 8.17
N ASP A 178 11.91 -28.97 7.52
CA ASP A 178 11.88 -30.00 6.49
C ASP A 178 12.04 -29.44 5.06
N LEU A 179 12.08 -28.11 4.92
CA LEU A 179 12.27 -27.45 3.62
C LEU A 179 13.63 -27.77 3.02
N SER A 180 13.64 -28.03 1.71
CA SER A 180 14.88 -28.08 0.94
C SER A 180 15.64 -26.74 1.02
N GLN A 181 16.94 -26.76 0.74
CA GLN A 181 17.74 -25.54 0.72
C GLN A 181 17.17 -24.47 -0.24
N ALA A 182 16.64 -24.90 -1.40
CA ALA A 182 16.03 -23.99 -2.37
C ALA A 182 14.75 -23.35 -1.81
N GLN A 183 13.87 -24.13 -1.17
CA GLN A 183 12.67 -23.60 -0.50
C GLN A 183 13.03 -22.72 0.71
N ARG A 184 14.12 -23.02 1.42
CA ARG A 184 14.53 -22.19 2.55
C ARG A 184 15.00 -20.79 2.11
N GLN A 185 15.53 -20.67 0.89
CA GLN A 185 15.96 -19.40 0.30
C GLN A 185 14.79 -18.52 -0.18
N THR A 186 13.59 -19.07 -0.32
CA THR A 186 12.39 -18.33 -0.74
C THR A 186 11.64 -17.70 0.44
N ILE A 187 12.07 -17.96 1.68
CA ILE A 187 11.48 -17.36 2.89
C ILE A 187 12.54 -16.58 3.69
N ALA A 188 12.08 -15.74 4.62
CA ALA A 188 12.99 -15.03 5.51
C ALA A 188 13.88 -15.96 6.36
N GLN A 189 15.11 -15.51 6.63
CA GLN A 189 16.05 -16.24 7.50
C GLN A 189 15.50 -16.38 8.92
N GLN A 190 14.84 -15.34 9.41
CA GLN A 190 14.12 -15.31 10.69
C GLN A 190 12.61 -15.18 10.42
N PRO A 191 11.91 -16.28 10.09
CA PRO A 191 10.55 -16.23 9.54
C PRO A 191 9.47 -15.86 10.57
N PHE A 192 9.77 -15.94 11.86
CA PHE A 192 8.80 -15.74 12.94
C PHE A 192 9.20 -14.65 13.92
N MET A 193 9.99 -13.67 13.49
CA MET A 193 10.23 -12.49 14.31
C MET A 193 8.92 -11.74 14.52
N ASP A 194 8.70 -11.31 15.76
CA ASP A 194 7.41 -10.82 16.24
C ASP A 194 7.55 -9.50 17.05
N THR A 195 6.43 -8.81 17.26
CA THR A 195 6.24 -7.71 18.21
C THR A 195 4.96 -7.93 19.03
N PRO A 196 4.95 -7.59 20.34
CA PRO A 196 3.73 -7.72 21.16
C PRO A 196 2.53 -6.93 20.61
N ALA A 197 2.78 -5.75 20.04
CA ALA A 197 1.74 -4.91 19.45
C ALA A 197 1.08 -5.58 18.23
N TYR A 198 1.86 -6.27 17.39
CA TYR A 198 1.31 -6.96 16.23
C TYR A 198 0.50 -8.19 16.63
N ARG A 199 0.96 -8.94 17.64
CA ARG A 199 0.19 -10.06 18.20
C ARG A 199 -1.17 -9.61 18.71
N GLN A 200 -1.21 -8.55 19.51
CA GLN A 200 -2.46 -8.00 20.00
C GLN A 200 -3.40 -7.59 18.87
N ARG A 201 -2.88 -6.91 17.84
CA ARG A 201 -3.66 -6.49 16.67
C ARG A 201 -4.23 -7.67 15.88
N PHE A 202 -3.49 -8.77 15.77
CA PHE A 202 -3.98 -10.01 15.17
C PHE A 202 -5.11 -10.62 16.00
N ASP A 203 -4.91 -10.74 17.30
CA ASP A 203 -5.93 -11.29 18.22
C ASP A 203 -7.21 -10.44 18.18
N ASP A 204 -7.11 -9.11 18.15
CA ASP A 204 -8.24 -8.18 18.04
C ASP A 204 -9.00 -8.34 16.70
N ALA A 205 -8.28 -8.49 15.58
CA ALA A 205 -8.88 -8.63 14.25
C ALA A 205 -9.64 -9.97 14.09
N ILE A 206 -9.08 -11.04 14.65
CA ILE A 206 -9.71 -12.35 14.69
C ILE A 206 -10.92 -12.32 15.65
N GLY A 207 -10.78 -11.75 16.84
CA GLY A 207 -11.86 -11.59 17.81
C GLY A 207 -13.07 -10.82 17.27
N ALA A 208 -12.82 -9.73 16.54
CA ALA A 208 -13.85 -8.94 15.86
C ALA A 208 -14.56 -9.71 14.73
N SER A 209 -13.85 -10.62 14.06
CA SER A 209 -14.38 -11.43 12.95
C SER A 209 -15.19 -12.65 13.40
N HIS A 210 -15.02 -13.09 14.66
CA HIS A 210 -15.65 -14.30 15.18
C HIS A 210 -16.85 -14.08 16.12
N GLY A 211 -17.26 -12.83 16.36
CA GLY A 211 -18.58 -12.47 16.90
C GLY A 211 -19.15 -13.42 17.96
N GLY A 212 -18.47 -13.55 19.11
CA GLY A 212 -19.01 -14.33 20.22
C GLY A 212 -18.07 -14.45 21.42
N ASP A 213 -18.60 -14.14 22.60
CA ASP A 213 -18.08 -14.44 23.94
C ASP A 213 -17.95 -15.96 24.18
N GLY A 214 -17.13 -16.62 23.38
CA GLY A 214 -16.79 -18.03 23.56
C GLY A 214 -15.46 -18.16 24.25
N ASP A 215 -15.46 -18.27 25.59
CA ASP A 215 -14.48 -19.07 26.33
C ASP A 215 -14.51 -20.51 25.76
N ASN A 216 -13.92 -20.70 24.59
CA ASN A 216 -13.76 -22.00 23.98
C ASN A 216 -12.32 -22.44 24.25
N ASP A 217 -12.15 -23.11 25.39
CA ASP A 217 -10.96 -23.80 25.86
C ASP A 217 -10.58 -25.02 25.00
N ASP A 218 -10.87 -24.98 23.68
CA ASP A 218 -10.41 -26.00 22.75
C ASP A 218 -8.96 -25.69 22.34
N ASP A 219 -8.02 -26.43 22.94
CA ASP A 219 -6.60 -26.37 22.63
C ASP A 219 -6.31 -26.50 21.12
N ALA A 220 -7.13 -27.27 20.38
CA ALA A 220 -6.97 -27.41 18.94
C ALA A 220 -7.29 -26.11 18.18
N MET A 221 -8.30 -25.35 18.63
CA MET A 221 -8.63 -24.06 18.03
C MET A 221 -7.54 -23.03 18.35
N LYS A 222 -7.09 -22.97 19.61
CA LYS A 222 -5.99 -22.09 20.02
C LYS A 222 -4.72 -22.37 19.22
N GLN A 223 -4.38 -23.63 19.01
CA GLN A 223 -3.23 -24.02 18.18
C GLN A 223 -3.39 -23.60 16.71
N ARG A 224 -4.59 -23.75 16.12
CA ARG A 224 -4.85 -23.29 14.75
C ARG A 224 -4.73 -21.78 14.59
N LEU A 225 -5.19 -21.02 15.58
CA LEU A 225 -5.03 -19.57 15.62
C LEU A 225 -3.55 -19.18 15.73
N ASP A 226 -2.78 -19.83 16.61
CA ASP A 226 -1.34 -19.56 16.71
C ASP A 226 -0.60 -19.93 15.42
N ASN A 227 -0.92 -21.07 14.79
CA ASN A 227 -0.36 -21.45 13.49
C ASN A 227 -0.69 -20.43 12.40
N SER A 228 -1.94 -19.94 12.36
CA SER A 228 -2.37 -18.88 11.44
C SER A 228 -1.59 -17.59 11.68
N TYR A 229 -1.31 -17.26 12.94
CA TYR A 229 -0.45 -16.13 13.29
C TYR A 229 1.00 -16.34 12.81
N LYS A 230 1.57 -17.54 12.97
CA LYS A 230 2.90 -17.86 12.43
C LYS A 230 2.96 -17.78 10.91
N ALA A 231 1.89 -18.17 10.22
CA ALA A 231 1.77 -18.00 8.78
C ALA A 231 1.75 -16.51 8.37
N GLN A 232 1.07 -15.67 9.14
CA GLN A 232 1.07 -14.21 8.97
C GLN A 232 2.49 -13.64 9.15
N LEU A 233 3.17 -14.00 10.24
CA LEU A 233 4.55 -13.61 10.50
C LEU A 233 5.50 -14.03 9.38
N LEU A 234 5.33 -15.23 8.82
CA LEU A 234 6.16 -15.72 7.71
C LEU A 234 6.05 -14.80 6.48
N ARG A 235 4.83 -14.36 6.14
CA ARG A 235 4.62 -13.41 5.04
C ARG A 235 5.32 -12.08 5.32
N ASP A 236 5.05 -11.48 6.48
CA ASP A 236 5.60 -10.17 6.86
C ASP A 236 7.13 -10.17 6.93
N ASN A 237 7.72 -11.21 7.53
CA ASN A 237 9.16 -11.36 7.65
C ASN A 237 9.83 -11.51 6.28
N THR A 238 9.20 -12.25 5.37
CA THR A 238 9.70 -12.46 4.01
C THR A 238 9.60 -11.17 3.21
N MET A 239 8.46 -10.47 3.24
CA MET A 239 8.32 -9.16 2.59
C MET A 239 9.35 -8.15 3.09
N ALA A 240 9.54 -8.03 4.40
CA ALA A 240 10.54 -7.15 4.98
C ALA A 240 11.96 -7.52 4.52
N GLU A 241 12.31 -8.80 4.47
CA GLU A 241 13.63 -9.24 4.00
C GLU A 241 13.84 -8.95 2.51
N ARG A 242 12.81 -9.12 1.68
CA ARG A 242 12.85 -8.83 0.24
C ARG A 242 13.01 -7.34 -0.04
N ILE A 243 12.34 -6.48 0.72
CA ILE A 243 12.51 -5.02 0.64
C ILE A 243 13.95 -4.62 1.02
N LEU A 244 14.48 -5.16 2.11
CA LEU A 244 15.85 -4.87 2.55
C LEU A 244 16.90 -5.41 1.57
N GLN A 245 16.65 -6.56 0.96
CA GLN A 245 17.50 -7.10 -0.10
C GLN A 245 17.49 -6.18 -1.33
N ALA A 246 16.31 -5.74 -1.78
CA ALA A 246 16.20 -4.80 -2.90
C ALA A 246 16.92 -3.47 -2.62
N ARG A 247 16.87 -2.96 -1.37
CA ARG A 247 17.64 -1.76 -0.95
C ARG A 247 19.14 -1.95 -1.09
N ARG A 248 19.66 -3.15 -0.85
CA ARG A 248 21.09 -3.48 -0.99
C ARG A 248 21.48 -3.63 -2.45
N ASP A 249 20.66 -4.32 -3.24
CA ASP A 249 20.92 -4.60 -4.66
C ASP A 249 20.82 -3.34 -5.53
N TYR A 250 20.01 -2.37 -5.11
CA TYR A 250 19.72 -1.13 -5.83
C TYR A 250 19.86 0.09 -4.90
N PRO A 251 21.09 0.46 -4.50
CA PRO A 251 21.32 1.54 -3.56
C PRO A 251 20.82 2.90 -4.11
N GLY A 252 20.23 3.71 -3.23
CA GLY A 252 19.74 5.06 -3.56
C GLY A 252 18.39 5.12 -4.27
N ARG A 253 17.77 3.98 -4.60
CA ARG A 253 16.42 3.94 -5.18
C ARG A 253 15.34 3.96 -4.11
N GLN A 254 14.25 4.66 -4.39
CA GLN A 254 13.05 4.65 -3.55
C GLN A 254 12.22 3.39 -3.85
N ILE A 255 11.74 2.71 -2.82
CA ILE A 255 10.87 1.54 -2.97
C ILE A 255 9.41 1.97 -2.80
N LEU A 256 8.56 1.61 -3.77
CA LEU A 256 7.12 1.56 -3.59
C LEU A 256 6.73 0.12 -3.28
N HIS A 257 6.26 -0.15 -2.07
CA HIS A 257 5.74 -1.46 -1.66
C HIS A 257 4.22 -1.44 -1.59
N VAL A 258 3.55 -2.35 -2.29
CA VAL A 258 2.09 -2.52 -2.24
C VAL A 258 1.74 -3.83 -1.53
N ASN A 259 0.86 -3.73 -0.53
CA ASN A 259 0.44 -4.86 0.28
C ASN A 259 -0.99 -4.67 0.81
N GLY A 260 -1.61 -5.75 1.25
CA GLY A 260 -2.85 -5.74 2.00
C GLY A 260 -2.67 -4.91 3.26
N ASN A 261 -3.66 -4.07 3.58
CA ASN A 261 -3.58 -3.08 4.65
C ASN A 261 -3.17 -3.70 6.00
N PHE A 262 -3.54 -4.96 6.25
CA PHE A 262 -3.20 -5.62 7.50
C PHE A 262 -1.67 -5.71 7.74
N HIS A 263 -0.89 -5.85 6.67
CA HIS A 263 0.56 -6.01 6.68
C HIS A 263 1.34 -4.70 6.91
N SER A 264 0.68 -3.54 6.96
CA SER A 264 1.35 -2.24 7.05
C SER A 264 0.70 -1.21 7.97
N GLU A 265 -0.62 -1.25 8.16
CA GLU A 265 -1.28 -0.26 9.02
C GLU A 265 -0.71 -0.31 10.45
N GLN A 266 -0.76 0.86 11.09
CA GLN A 266 -0.21 1.10 12.43
C GLN A 266 1.29 0.84 12.56
N HIS A 267 2.00 0.89 11.42
CA HIS A 267 3.43 0.57 11.35
C HIS A 267 3.73 -0.84 11.90
N GLN A 268 2.78 -1.78 11.78
CA GLN A 268 2.92 -3.18 12.20
C GLN A 268 3.20 -4.11 10.99
N GLY A 269 3.23 -5.43 11.21
CA GLY A 269 3.51 -6.42 10.18
C GLY A 269 4.87 -6.21 9.53
N THR A 270 4.92 -6.19 8.20
CA THR A 270 6.12 -5.89 7.41
C THR A 270 6.84 -4.64 7.89
N VAL A 271 6.11 -3.56 8.23
CA VAL A 271 6.71 -2.27 8.61
C VAL A 271 7.44 -2.33 9.95
N ALA A 272 6.85 -2.99 10.95
CA ALA A 272 7.51 -3.20 12.24
C ALA A 272 8.82 -3.99 12.08
N LEU A 273 8.84 -4.96 11.16
CA LEU A 273 10.02 -5.78 10.89
C LEU A 273 11.10 -5.03 10.11
N LEU A 274 10.72 -4.11 9.22
CA LEU A 274 11.66 -3.18 8.60
C LEU A 274 12.36 -2.35 9.67
N HIS A 275 11.62 -1.70 10.56
CA HIS A 275 12.21 -0.88 11.64
C HIS A 275 13.05 -1.68 12.63
N LYS A 276 12.66 -2.93 12.93
CA LYS A 276 13.42 -3.80 13.82
C LYS A 276 14.76 -4.23 13.22
N ARG A 277 14.83 -4.38 11.89
CA ARG A 277 16.02 -4.86 11.17
C ARG A 277 16.90 -3.71 10.64
N ALA A 278 16.31 -2.55 10.36
CA ALA A 278 16.95 -1.37 9.80
C ALA A 278 16.29 -0.08 10.37
N PRO A 279 16.58 0.27 11.64
CA PRO A 279 15.92 1.38 12.34
C PRO A 279 16.20 2.76 11.72
N GLU A 280 17.21 2.88 10.87
CA GLU A 280 17.55 4.09 10.14
C GLU A 280 16.67 4.35 8.90
N LEU A 281 15.89 3.35 8.45
CA LEU A 281 15.04 3.52 7.28
C LEU A 281 13.93 4.53 7.53
N ASN A 282 13.80 5.48 6.60
CA ASN A 282 12.63 6.33 6.53
C ASN A 282 11.50 5.60 5.79
N VAL A 283 10.59 4.99 6.54
CA VAL A 283 9.42 4.28 6.00
C VAL A 283 8.18 5.15 6.17
N ALA A 284 7.44 5.35 5.08
CA ALA A 284 6.15 6.04 5.10
C ALA A 284 5.02 5.05 4.80
N VAL A 285 3.95 5.08 5.59
CA VAL A 285 2.78 4.21 5.48
C VAL A 285 1.56 5.00 5.04
N ILE A 286 0.90 4.53 3.98
CA ILE A 286 -0.34 5.09 3.45
C ILE A 286 -1.44 4.04 3.60
N SER A 287 -2.47 4.33 4.42
CA SER A 287 -3.48 3.33 4.78
C SER A 287 -4.89 3.67 4.24
N PRO A 288 -5.60 2.69 3.64
CA PRO A 288 -7.00 2.84 3.29
C PRO A 288 -7.88 2.90 4.53
N VAL A 289 -8.96 3.67 4.43
CA VAL A 289 -10.04 3.66 5.40
C VAL A 289 -11.36 3.69 4.65
N PHE A 290 -12.29 2.79 4.97
CA PHE A 290 -13.64 2.91 4.45
C PHE A 290 -14.33 4.13 5.05
N TRP A 291 -14.98 4.91 4.19
CA TRP A 291 -15.84 5.99 4.60
C TRP A 291 -17.04 5.41 5.36
N PRO A 292 -17.33 5.86 6.59
CA PRO A 292 -18.41 5.32 7.39
C PRO A 292 -19.77 5.51 6.72
N GLU A 293 -20.57 4.44 6.68
CA GLU A 293 -21.91 4.50 6.10
C GLU A 293 -22.80 5.42 6.96
N ASN A 294 -23.45 6.39 6.31
CA ASN A 294 -24.35 7.37 6.93
C ASN A 294 -23.68 8.47 7.75
N GLU A 295 -22.37 8.63 7.65
CA GLU A 295 -21.65 9.76 8.25
C GLU A 295 -21.28 10.82 7.21
N ALA A 296 -21.51 12.08 7.57
CA ALA A 296 -21.18 13.21 6.72
C ALA A 296 -19.66 13.45 6.62
N MET A 297 -18.90 13.06 7.65
CA MET A 297 -17.45 13.21 7.77
C MET A 297 -16.90 12.12 8.70
N PRO A 298 -15.74 11.50 8.38
CA PRO A 298 -15.07 10.57 9.28
C PRO A 298 -14.35 11.32 10.41
N GLU A 299 -14.30 10.71 11.59
CA GLU A 299 -13.48 11.17 12.71
C GLU A 299 -12.00 10.86 12.47
N LEU A 300 -11.25 11.82 11.90
CA LEU A 300 -9.83 11.64 11.58
C LEU A 300 -8.99 11.19 12.80
N SER A 301 -9.38 11.64 14.00
CA SER A 301 -8.71 11.32 15.26
C SER A 301 -8.65 9.81 15.53
N GLU A 302 -9.67 9.06 15.14
CA GLU A 302 -9.77 7.60 15.32
C GLU A 302 -8.89 6.81 14.35
N HIS A 303 -8.36 7.47 13.31
CA HIS A 303 -7.60 6.82 12.26
C HIS A 303 -6.15 7.27 12.18
N ARG A 304 -5.73 8.27 12.97
CA ARG A 304 -4.36 8.82 12.92
C ARG A 304 -3.27 7.80 13.13
N SER A 305 -3.53 6.77 13.94
CA SER A 305 -2.55 5.72 14.19
C SER A 305 -2.38 4.77 13.01
N LYS A 306 -3.30 4.74 12.03
CA LYS A 306 -3.28 3.75 10.95
C LYS A 306 -2.12 3.97 9.96
N GLY A 307 -1.71 5.20 9.70
CA GLY A 307 -0.59 5.49 8.80
C GLY A 307 -0.19 6.96 8.83
N ASP A 308 0.92 7.29 8.16
CA ASP A 308 1.40 8.66 8.01
C ASP A 308 0.50 9.48 7.08
N PHE A 309 -0.18 8.80 6.16
CA PHE A 309 -1.26 9.33 5.35
C PHE A 309 -2.42 8.35 5.29
N LEU A 310 -3.63 8.86 5.10
CA LEU A 310 -4.83 8.06 4.94
C LEU A 310 -5.45 8.34 3.58
N TYR A 311 -6.15 7.35 3.02
CA TYR A 311 -7.03 7.58 1.89
C TYR A 311 -8.40 6.94 2.11
N PHE A 312 -9.44 7.77 2.07
CA PHE A 312 -10.80 7.30 2.28
C PHE A 312 -11.42 6.76 1.00
N LEU A 313 -12.15 5.65 1.17
CA LEU A 313 -12.73 4.84 0.12
C LEU A 313 -14.22 4.64 0.35
N GLN A 314 -15.00 4.48 -0.72
CA GLN A 314 -16.37 4.02 -0.57
C GLN A 314 -16.37 2.55 -0.11
N PRO A 315 -17.23 2.12 0.82
CA PRO A 315 -17.39 0.70 1.13
C PRO A 315 -17.73 -0.13 -0.12
N LEU A 316 -17.18 -1.33 -0.21
CA LEU A 316 -17.62 -2.30 -1.22
C LEU A 316 -19.01 -2.84 -0.86
N PRO A 317 -19.84 -3.22 -1.86
CA PRO A 317 -21.10 -3.89 -1.58
C PRO A 317 -20.90 -5.17 -0.77
N ASP A 318 -21.87 -5.49 0.09
CA ASP A 318 -21.90 -6.79 0.78
C ASP A 318 -21.76 -7.95 -0.22
N ALA A 319 -20.73 -8.78 -0.03
CA ALA A 319 -20.55 -9.96 -0.86
C ALA A 319 -21.71 -10.96 -0.68
N TYR A 320 -22.26 -11.04 0.53
CA TYR A 320 -23.39 -11.90 0.86
C TYR A 320 -24.31 -11.23 1.88
N LYS A 321 -25.61 -11.17 1.57
CA LYS A 321 -26.67 -10.84 2.55
C LYS A 321 -27.22 -12.05 3.29
N ASN A 322 -26.92 -13.25 2.81
CA ASN A 322 -27.41 -14.52 3.34
C ASN A 322 -26.24 -15.33 3.89
N ASP A 323 -26.27 -15.58 5.19
CA ASP A 323 -25.19 -16.26 5.91
C ASP A 323 -24.98 -17.70 5.45
N ASP A 324 -26.03 -18.43 5.09
CA ASP A 324 -25.90 -19.80 4.59
C ASP A 324 -25.16 -19.85 3.25
N ARG A 325 -25.44 -18.89 2.36
CA ARG A 325 -24.72 -18.73 1.10
C ARG A 325 -23.27 -18.34 1.35
N ARG A 326 -23.01 -17.41 2.27
CA ARG A 326 -21.65 -17.02 2.68
C ARG A 326 -20.87 -18.23 3.19
N ASN A 327 -21.44 -18.98 4.12
CA ASN A 327 -20.80 -20.13 4.76
C ASN A 327 -20.57 -21.27 3.77
N ARG A 328 -21.50 -21.50 2.83
CA ARG A 328 -21.32 -22.49 1.76
C ARG A 328 -20.19 -22.09 0.82
N ALA A 329 -20.18 -20.85 0.34
CA ALA A 329 -19.13 -20.35 -0.54
C ALA A 329 -17.74 -20.39 0.12
N MET A 330 -17.65 -20.04 1.42
CA MET A 330 -16.41 -20.17 2.18
C MET A 330 -15.93 -21.63 2.22
N ARG A 331 -16.80 -22.60 2.57
CA ARG A 331 -16.43 -24.03 2.58
C ARG A 331 -15.97 -24.51 1.21
N GLU A 332 -16.66 -24.12 0.14
CA GLU A 332 -16.28 -24.50 -1.22
C GLU A 332 -14.90 -23.96 -1.59
N ARG A 333 -14.60 -22.69 -1.27
CA ARG A 333 -13.31 -22.05 -1.54
C ARG A 333 -12.15 -22.75 -0.84
N PHE A 334 -12.35 -23.25 0.38
CA PHE A 334 -11.31 -23.91 1.16
C PHE A 334 -11.31 -25.45 1.07
N SER A 335 -12.27 -26.04 0.34
CA SER A 335 -12.42 -27.50 0.23
C SER A 335 -11.20 -28.23 -0.34
N GLN A 336 -10.42 -27.56 -1.19
CA GLN A 336 -9.22 -28.10 -1.82
C GLN A 336 -7.95 -27.83 -1.00
N ALA A 337 -8.00 -26.87 -0.07
CA ALA A 337 -6.82 -26.49 0.73
C ALA A 337 -6.39 -27.62 1.69
N GLU A 338 -7.34 -28.44 2.16
CA GLU A 338 -7.06 -29.60 3.01
C GLU A 338 -6.40 -30.76 2.25
N GLN A 339 -6.55 -30.81 0.91
CA GLN A 339 -6.08 -31.94 0.09
C GLN A 339 -4.62 -31.81 -0.36
N GLN A 340 -4.03 -30.62 -0.27
CA GLN A 340 -2.64 -30.38 -0.69
C GLN A 340 -1.65 -30.87 0.38
N SER A 341 -0.67 -31.69 -0.01
CA SER A 341 0.41 -32.14 0.88
C SER A 341 1.25 -30.97 1.41
N CYS A 342 1.79 -31.14 2.61
CA CYS A 342 2.88 -30.32 3.14
C CYS A 342 4.24 -31.04 3.18
N ASN A 343 4.22 -32.33 2.82
CA ASN A 343 5.39 -33.16 2.57
C ASN A 343 5.80 -33.10 1.11
#